data_AF-A0A949GBX9-F1
#
_entry.id   AF-A0A949GBX9-F1
#
_cell.length_a   1.000
_cell.length_b   1.000
_cell.length_c   1.000
_cell.angle_alpha   90.00
_cell.angle_beta   90.00
_cell.angle_gamma   90.00
#
_symmetry.space_group_name_H-M   'P 1'
#
loop_
_entity.id
_entity.type
_entity.pdbx_description
1 polymer ?
#
loop_
_entity_poly.entity_id
_entity_poly.type
_entity_poly.pdbx_seq_one_letter_code
_entity_poly.pdbx_strand_id
1 'polypeptide(L)'
;MPSLYKVLGADGRSIHGGNAVWHLPSGGRPGKWMPAVAGPSTACGTGYHLAEIAELLNWIQRDCRIYSSEGRGDSDRVGTTIAYRQARLLRR
;
A
#
# COMPACT_ATOMS: atom_id res chain seq x y z
N MET A 1 -8.53 -7.09 -12.45
CA MET A 1 -8.43 -6.77 -11.01
C MET A 1 -8.58 -5.27 -10.83
N PRO A 2 -9.17 -4.79 -9.73
CA PRO A 2 -9.32 -3.37 -9.45
C PRO A 2 -7.96 -2.68 -9.30
N SER A 3 -7.90 -1.38 -9.60
CA SER A 3 -6.69 -0.58 -9.37
C SER A 3 -6.51 -0.33 -7.88
N LEU A 4 -5.29 -0.58 -7.38
CA LEU A 4 -4.94 -0.47 -5.97
C LEU A 4 -3.98 0.71 -5.75
N TYR A 5 -4.19 1.41 -4.65
CA TYR A 5 -3.48 2.61 -4.30
C TYR A 5 -2.89 2.54 -2.90
N LYS A 6 -1.74 3.17 -2.70
CA LYS A 6 -1.15 3.42 -1.40
C LYS A 6 -1.06 4.90 -1.13
N VAL A 7 -1.51 5.33 0.04
CA VAL A 7 -1.33 6.69 0.54
C VAL A 7 -0.19 6.72 1.54
N LEU A 8 0.75 7.64 1.32
CA LEU A 8 1.93 7.85 2.14
C LEU A 8 2.02 9.31 2.61
N GLY A 9 2.73 9.54 3.71
CA GLY A 9 3.15 10.87 4.12
C GLY A 9 4.21 11.44 3.17
N ALA A 10 4.54 12.72 3.35
CA ALA A 10 5.57 13.41 2.57
C ALA A 10 6.98 12.75 2.70
N ASP A 11 7.20 11.99 3.77
CA ASP A 11 8.42 11.22 4.06
C ASP A 11 8.42 9.82 3.41
N GLY A 12 7.33 9.41 2.75
CA GLY A 12 7.19 8.07 2.17
C GLY A 12 6.80 6.98 3.18
N ARG A 13 6.35 7.36 4.38
CA ARG A 13 5.84 6.43 5.39
C ARG A 13 4.35 6.16 5.22
N SER A 14 3.90 4.96 5.55
CA SER A 14 2.48 4.64 5.67
C SER A 14 1.81 5.59 6.65
N ILE A 15 0.68 6.18 6.25
CA ILE A 15 -0.26 6.86 7.16
C ILE A 15 -1.45 5.96 7.53
N HIS A 16 -1.71 4.92 6.73
CA HIS A 16 -2.75 3.90 6.94
C HIS A 16 -2.15 2.50 6.83
N GLY A 17 -2.61 1.57 7.67
CA GLY A 17 -2.16 0.16 7.65
C GLY A 17 -0.71 -0.01 8.10
N GLY A 18 -0.38 0.56 9.27
CA GLY A 18 0.94 0.47 9.89
C GLY A 18 1.86 1.66 9.60
N ASN A 19 3.16 1.47 9.87
CA ASN A 19 4.17 2.54 9.96
C ASN A 19 5.39 2.33 9.04
N ALA A 20 5.26 1.46 8.03
CA ALA A 20 6.37 1.10 7.14
C ALA A 20 6.83 2.30 6.28
N VAL A 21 8.14 2.42 6.08
CA VAL A 21 8.74 3.34 5.10
C VAL A 21 8.88 2.60 3.77
N TRP A 22 8.28 3.13 2.71
CA TRP A 22 8.18 2.42 1.44
C TRP A 22 9.37 2.66 0.52
N HIS A 23 9.73 1.65 -0.25
CA HIS A 23 10.64 1.81 -1.38
C HIS A 23 9.94 2.59 -2.49
N LEU A 24 10.28 3.88 -2.63
CA LEU A 24 9.64 4.77 -3.61
C LEU A 24 10.03 4.41 -5.05
N PRO A 25 9.14 4.61 -6.04
CA PRO A 25 9.49 4.57 -7.45
C PRO A 25 10.54 5.63 -7.77
N SER A 26 11.46 5.33 -8.70
CA SER A 26 12.51 6.26 -9.13
C SER A 26 12.88 6.02 -10.59
N GLY A 27 13.14 7.09 -11.34
CA GLY A 27 13.58 7.02 -12.74
C GLY A 27 12.59 6.27 -13.65
N GLY A 28 11.28 6.45 -13.43
CA GLY A 28 10.23 5.78 -14.20
C GLY A 28 10.05 4.28 -13.90
N ARG A 29 10.78 3.75 -12.91
CA ARG A 29 10.69 2.34 -12.51
C ARG A 29 9.88 2.20 -11.22
N PRO A 30 9.11 1.11 -11.06
CA PRO A 30 8.48 0.75 -9.81
C PRO A 30 9.49 0.71 -8.65
N GLY A 31 8.99 0.99 -7.45
CA GLY A 31 9.71 0.73 -6.22
C GLY A 31 10.05 -0.75 -6.06
N LYS A 32 11.04 -1.04 -5.21
CA LYS A 32 11.36 -2.43 -4.84
C LYS A 32 10.16 -3.03 -4.09
N TRP A 33 10.01 -4.35 -4.20
CA TRP A 33 9.08 -5.08 -3.33
C TRP A 33 9.44 -4.86 -1.88
N MET A 34 8.44 -4.50 -1.08
CA MET A 34 8.59 -4.47 0.36
C MET A 34 8.89 -5.88 0.89
N PRO A 35 9.70 -6.01 1.95
CA PRO A 35 10.00 -7.31 2.54
C PRO A 35 8.72 -8.01 2.99
N ALA A 36 8.66 -9.33 2.85
CA ALA A 36 7.49 -10.09 3.26
C ALA A 36 7.22 -9.90 4.76
N VAL A 37 5.98 -9.55 5.11
CA VAL A 37 5.57 -9.52 6.52
C VAL A 37 5.60 -10.93 7.11
N ALA A 38 5.98 -11.03 8.38
CA ALA A 38 5.96 -12.30 9.11
C ALA A 38 4.52 -12.67 9.52
N GLY A 39 4.19 -13.96 9.50
CA GLY A 39 2.84 -14.44 9.79
C GLY A 39 1.86 -14.30 8.61
N PRO A 40 0.57 -14.61 8.83
CA PRO A 40 -0.49 -14.46 7.84
C PRO A 40 -0.82 -12.99 7.61
N SER A 41 -1.17 -12.63 6.37
CA SER A 41 -1.66 -11.29 6.04
C SER A 41 -3.12 -11.16 6.49
N THR A 42 -3.44 -10.13 7.26
CA THR A 42 -4.80 -9.82 7.69
C THR A 42 -5.11 -8.36 7.42
N ALA A 43 -6.26 -8.07 6.82
CA ALA A 43 -6.68 -6.73 6.38
C ALA A 43 -6.82 -5.71 7.52
N CYS A 44 -6.80 -6.18 8.77
CA CYS A 44 -6.89 -5.36 9.98
C CYS A 44 -5.69 -5.53 10.92
N GLY A 45 -4.66 -6.29 10.54
CA GLY A 45 -3.53 -6.59 11.42
C GLY A 45 -2.19 -6.53 10.72
N THR A 46 -1.92 -7.51 9.85
CA THR A 46 -0.58 -7.74 9.29
C THR A 46 -0.59 -7.62 7.77
N GLY A 47 0.35 -6.88 7.20
CA GLY A 47 0.51 -6.77 5.75
C GLY A 47 0.50 -5.34 5.24
N TYR A 48 0.79 -5.21 3.96
CA TYR A 48 0.80 -3.93 3.26
C TYR A 48 -0.60 -3.63 2.74
N HIS A 49 -1.26 -2.68 3.40
CA HIS A 49 -2.62 -2.29 3.08
C HIS A 49 -2.64 -1.37 1.86
N LEU A 50 -3.41 -1.78 0.86
CA LEU A 50 -3.69 -1.07 -0.38
C LEU A 50 -5.20 -0.83 -0.48
N ALA A 51 -5.59 0.34 -0.99
CA ALA A 51 -6.97 0.77 -1.11
C ALA A 51 -7.42 0.79 -2.57
N GLU A 52 -8.66 0.35 -2.83
CA GLU A 52 -9.35 0.70 -4.07
C GLU A 52 -9.73 2.19 -4.08
N ILE A 53 -10.10 2.72 -5.24
CA ILE A 53 -10.42 4.14 -5.40
C ILE A 53 -11.52 4.66 -4.45
N ALA A 54 -12.49 3.81 -4.11
CA ALA A 54 -13.57 4.17 -3.19
C ALA A 54 -13.06 4.46 -1.77
N GLU A 55 -12.07 3.69 -1.31
CA GLU A 55 -11.46 3.86 0.01
C GLU A 55 -10.33 4.89 0.01
N LEU A 56 -9.66 5.06 -1.13
CA LEU A 56 -8.63 6.07 -1.31
C LEU A 56 -9.14 7.47 -0.90
N LEU A 57 -10.39 7.80 -1.23
CA LEU A 57 -10.99 9.08 -0.87
C LEU A 57 -11.09 9.29 0.65
N ASN A 58 -11.29 8.22 1.42
CA ASN A 58 -11.33 8.25 2.88
C ASN A 58 -9.93 8.38 3.49
N TRP A 59 -8.89 7.99 2.75
CA TRP A 59 -7.51 7.96 3.23
C TRP A 59 -6.71 9.22 2.92
N ILE A 60 -7.17 10.02 1.96
CA ILE A 60 -6.50 11.25 1.56
C ILE A 60 -6.47 12.24 2.74
N GLN A 61 -5.27 12.68 3.06
CA GLN A 61 -5.00 13.71 4.06
C GLN A 61 -4.18 14.83 3.41
N ARG A 62 -4.06 15.96 4.12
CA ARG A 62 -3.22 17.08 3.69
C ARG A 62 -1.78 16.60 3.48
N ASP A 63 -1.15 17.04 2.39
CA ASP A 63 0.25 16.75 2.03
C ASP A 63 0.60 15.26 1.83
N CYS A 64 -0.40 14.39 1.67
CA CYS A 64 -0.17 12.98 1.36
C CYS A 64 0.30 12.78 -0.10
N ARG A 65 0.92 11.63 -0.34
CA ARG A 65 1.33 11.17 -1.66
C ARG A 65 0.59 9.87 -1.98
N ILE A 66 -0.12 9.86 -3.10
CA ILE A 66 -0.83 8.70 -3.61
C ILE A 66 0.07 8.01 -4.62
N TYR A 67 0.10 6.69 -4.59
CA TYR A 67 0.81 5.86 -5.55
C TYR A 67 -0.12 4.76 -6.04
N SER A 68 -0.09 4.46 -7.34
CA SER A 68 -0.60 3.17 -7.80
C SER A 68 0.33 2.06 -7.32
N SER A 69 -0.24 0.91 -7.02
CA SER A 69 0.44 -0.15 -6.29
C SER A 69 -0.06 -1.52 -6.70
N GLU A 70 0.74 -2.53 -6.40
CA GLU A 70 0.35 -3.93 -6.56
C GLU A 70 0.86 -4.75 -5.39
N GLY A 71 0.14 -5.83 -5.10
CA GLY A 71 0.42 -6.77 -4.03
C GLY A 71 0.59 -8.18 -4.56
N ARG A 72 1.29 -9.01 -3.79
CA ARG A 72 1.47 -10.45 -4.08
C ARG A 72 1.60 -11.28 -2.82
N GLY A 73 1.46 -12.60 -3.00
CA GLY A 73 1.49 -13.57 -1.92
C GLY A 73 0.17 -13.59 -1.15
N ASP A 74 0.22 -14.09 0.08
CA ASP A 74 -0.93 -14.16 0.97
C ASP A 74 -1.60 -12.80 1.15
N SER A 75 -2.93 -12.77 1.06
CA SER A 75 -3.69 -11.53 1.10
C SER A 75 -5.05 -11.72 1.73
N ASP A 76 -5.49 -10.68 2.44
CA ASP A 76 -6.81 -10.63 3.05
C ASP A 76 -7.49 -9.30 2.70
N ARG A 77 -8.81 -9.33 2.56
CA ARG A 77 -9.61 -8.20 2.07
C ARG A 77 -10.74 -7.89 3.04
N VAL A 78 -10.85 -6.62 3.41
CA VAL A 78 -12.00 -6.08 4.14
C VAL A 78 -12.54 -4.88 3.38
N GLY A 79 -13.79 -5.02 2.90
CA GLY A 79 -14.44 -4.02 2.05
C GLY A 79 -13.62 -3.74 0.78
N THR A 80 -13.14 -2.51 0.67
CA THR A 80 -12.35 -1.95 -0.45
C THR A 80 -10.86 -1.82 -0.12
N THR A 81 -10.42 -2.37 1.01
CA THR A 81 -9.01 -2.47 1.42
C THR A 81 -8.52 -3.90 1.30
N ILE A 82 -7.29 -4.08 0.80
CA ILE A 82 -6.62 -5.38 0.72
C ILE A 82 -5.24 -5.28 1.35
N ALA A 83 -4.93 -6.15 2.32
CA ALA A 83 -3.59 -6.30 2.87
C ALA A 83 -2.86 -7.45 2.18
N TYR A 84 -1.66 -7.18 1.68
CA TYR A 84 -0.80 -8.18 1.03
C TYR A 84 0.46 -8.49 1.82
N ARG A 85 0.95 -9.72 1.66
CA ARG A 85 2.22 -10.16 2.25
C ARG A 85 3.41 -9.33 1.77
N GLN A 86 3.40 -9.00 0.49
CA GLN A 86 4.34 -8.07 -0.14
C GLN A 86 3.58 -7.12 -1.04
N ALA A 87 4.02 -5.87 -1.10
CA ALA A 87 3.52 -4.89 -2.05
C ALA A 87 4.67 -4.04 -2.59
N ARG A 88 4.42 -3.35 -3.70
CA ARG A 88 5.30 -2.30 -4.21
C ARG A 88 4.51 -1.15 -4.82
N LEU A 89 5.17 -0.01 -4.89
CA LEU A 89 4.66 1.18 -5.56
C LEU A 89 5.06 1.14 -7.03
N LEU A 90 4.14 1.48 -7.93
CA LEU A 90 4.36 1.47 -9.37
C LEU A 90 4.72 2.86 -9.88
N ARG A 91 3.85 3.83 -9.64
CA ARG A 91 4.02 5.25 -10.02
C ARG A 91 3.19 6.13 -9.09
N ARG A 92 3.52 7.42 -9.08
CA ARG A 92 2.75 8.44 -8.38
C ARG A 92 1.53 8.84 -9.22
#